data_AF-A0A2D4K6E2-F1
#
_entry.id   AF-A0A2D4K6E2-F1
#
_cell.length_a   1.000
_cell.length_b   1.000
_cell.length_c   1.000
_cell.angle_alpha   90.00
_cell.angle_beta   90.00
_cell.angle_gamma   90.00
#
_symmetry.space_group_name_H-M   'P 1'
#
loop_
_entity.id
_entity.type
_entity.pdbx_description
1 polymer ?
#
loop_
_entity_poly.entity_id
_entity_poly.type
_entity_poly.pdbx_seq_one_letter_code
_entity_poly.pdbx_strand_id
1 'polypeptide(L)'
;EWQSNFSFAGLERVGGMDLSYLKEDAIRACASLVVLSYPELEVLYEDCYVVAVNAPYVAGFLAFREVPFLLEAVRRLETQKPGLKPQVLLVDGNGILHHRGFGIACHLG
;
A
#
# COMPACT_ATOMS: atom_id res chain seq x y z
N GLU A 1 -12.15 7.15 -18.29
CA GLU A 1 -11.58 6.54 -17.06
C GLU A 1 -11.38 5.06 -17.32
N TRP A 2 -10.19 4.52 -17.04
CA TRP A 2 -9.87 3.12 -17.32
C TRP A 2 -10.74 2.15 -16.50
N GLN A 3 -11.30 2.62 -15.38
CA GLN A 3 -12.15 1.84 -14.46
C GLN A 3 -13.47 1.36 -15.07
N SER A 4 -14.03 2.06 -16.05
CA SER A 4 -15.30 1.70 -16.68
C SER A 4 -15.14 0.86 -17.95
N ASN A 5 -13.89 0.61 -18.39
CA ASN A 5 -13.59 -0.20 -19.56
C ASN A 5 -13.37 -1.67 -19.14
N PHE A 6 -14.04 -2.60 -19.80
CA PHE A 6 -13.91 -4.04 -19.54
C PHE A 6 -12.48 -4.57 -19.71
N SER A 7 -11.68 -3.98 -20.62
CA SER A 7 -10.27 -4.35 -20.80
C SER A 7 -9.29 -3.53 -19.97
N PHE A 8 -9.79 -2.60 -19.14
CA PHE A 8 -8.98 -1.62 -18.41
C PHE A 8 -8.05 -0.79 -19.31
N ALA A 9 -8.43 -0.55 -20.58
CA ALA A 9 -7.62 0.25 -21.49
C ALA A 9 -7.31 1.64 -20.88
N GLY A 10 -6.02 1.98 -20.81
CA GLY A 10 -5.50 3.17 -20.13
C GLY A 10 -5.00 2.93 -18.70
N LEU A 11 -5.12 1.72 -18.16
CA LEU A 11 -4.38 1.28 -16.97
C LEU A 11 -2.97 0.84 -17.40
N GLU A 12 -1.96 1.50 -16.85
CA GLU A 12 -0.54 1.28 -17.19
C GLU A 12 0.28 0.83 -15.99
N ARG A 13 -0.15 1.19 -14.77
CA ARG A 13 0.61 0.96 -13.53
C ARG A 13 -0.30 0.55 -12.38
N VAL A 14 0.04 -0.58 -11.74
CA VAL A 14 -0.62 -1.09 -10.55
C VAL A 14 0.39 -1.10 -9.40
N GLY A 15 0.03 -0.53 -8.26
CA GLY A 15 0.84 -0.59 -7.06
C GLY A 15 0.42 -1.72 -6.13
N GLY A 16 1.38 -2.30 -5.42
CA GLY A 16 1.15 -3.27 -4.35
C GLY A 16 1.75 -2.77 -3.04
N MET A 17 1.06 -2.96 -1.92
CA MET A 17 1.53 -2.50 -0.62
C MET A 17 1.29 -3.54 0.48
N ASP A 18 2.30 -3.72 1.33
CA ASP A 18 2.26 -4.58 2.51
C ASP A 18 3.02 -3.92 3.68
N LEU A 19 2.64 -4.29 4.90
CA LEU A 19 3.42 -4.01 6.10
C LEU A 19 3.52 -5.28 6.96
N SER A 20 4.73 -5.82 7.04
CA SER A 20 5.01 -7.07 7.76
C SER A 20 5.86 -6.83 9.01
N TYR A 21 5.39 -7.28 10.18
CA TYR A 21 6.15 -7.19 11.43
C TYR A 21 7.31 -8.20 11.47
N LEU A 22 8.42 -7.81 12.10
CA LEU A 22 9.56 -8.70 12.30
C LEU A 22 9.20 -9.76 13.36
N LYS A 23 9.55 -11.03 13.12
CA LYS A 23 9.15 -12.18 13.97
C LYS A 23 9.52 -12.02 15.45
N GLU A 24 10.67 -11.40 15.73
CA GLU A 24 11.21 -11.24 17.07
C GLU A 24 10.93 -9.85 17.66
N ASP A 25 10.25 -8.96 16.93
CA ASP A 25 10.07 -7.57 17.31
C ASP A 25 8.72 -7.01 16.82
N ALA A 26 7.77 -6.91 17.75
CA ALA A 26 6.42 -6.39 17.48
C ALA A 26 6.37 -4.86 17.28
N ILE A 27 7.50 -4.17 17.48
CA ILE A 27 7.63 -2.73 17.23
C ILE A 27 8.18 -2.51 15.81
N ARG A 28 9.13 -3.33 15.36
CA ARG A 28 9.69 -3.17 14.02
C ARG A 28 8.84 -3.87 12.95
N ALA A 29 8.59 -3.17 11.86
CA ALA A 29 7.92 -3.72 10.69
C ALA A 29 8.62 -3.27 9.41
N CYS A 30 8.48 -4.02 8.33
CA CYS A 30 8.90 -3.63 6.99
C CYS A 30 7.67 -3.12 6.24
N ALA A 31 7.68 -1.85 5.86
CA ALA A 31 6.68 -1.28 4.97
C ALA A 31 7.21 -1.37 3.52
N SER A 32 6.40 -1.92 2.63
CA SER A 32 6.79 -2.18 1.24
C SER A 32 5.78 -1.57 0.27
N LEU A 33 6.30 -0.94 -0.79
CA LEU A 33 5.54 -0.44 -1.93
C LEU A 33 6.23 -0.93 -3.21
N VAL A 34 5.47 -1.58 -4.08
CA VAL A 34 5.92 -1.94 -5.43
C VAL A 34 5.02 -1.30 -6.47
N VAL A 35 5.56 -0.97 -7.64
CA VAL A 35 4.78 -0.56 -8.81
C VAL A 35 5.14 -1.51 -9.94
N LEU A 36 4.11 -2.11 -10.54
CA LEU A 36 4.23 -3.01 -11.66
C LEU A 36 3.65 -2.34 -12.92
N SER A 37 4.20 -2.66 -14.08
CA SER A 37 3.56 -2.36 -15.36
C SER A 37 2.27 -3.18 -15.50
N TYR A 38 1.33 -2.67 -16.29
CA TYR A 38 0.13 -3.39 -16.64
C TYR A 38 -0.07 -3.31 -18.16
N PRO A 39 -0.38 -4.43 -18.84
CA PRO A 39 -0.76 -5.74 -18.30
C PRO A 39 0.40 -6.72 -18.00
N GLU A 40 1.65 -6.36 -18.27
CA GLU A 40 2.78 -7.32 -18.24
C GLU A 40 3.20 -7.74 -16.82
N LEU A 41 2.84 -6.97 -15.79
CA LEU A 41 3.19 -7.22 -14.39
C LEU A 41 4.70 -7.24 -14.12
N GLU A 42 5.47 -6.48 -14.89
CA GLU A 42 6.91 -6.28 -14.67
C GLU A 42 7.13 -5.25 -13.57
N VAL A 43 8.05 -5.51 -12.63
CA VAL A 43 8.36 -4.56 -11.54
C VAL A 43 9.10 -3.34 -12.08
N LEU A 44 8.49 -2.16 -11.97
CA LEU A 44 9.07 -0.87 -12.36
C LEU A 44 9.70 -0.13 -11.20
N TYR A 45 9.23 -0.38 -9.97
CA TYR A 45 9.69 0.24 -8.75
C TYR A 45 9.46 -0.67 -7.56
N GLU A 46 10.40 -0.64 -6.63
CA GLU A 46 10.31 -1.28 -5.33
C GLU A 46 10.86 -0.32 -4.26
N ASP A 47 10.17 -0.25 -3.14
CA ASP A 47 10.60 0.49 -1.97
C ASP A 47 10.27 -0.29 -0.70
N CYS A 48 11.28 -0.54 0.13
CA CYS A 48 11.19 -1.34 1.34
C CYS A 48 11.96 -0.66 2.46
N TYR A 49 11.26 -0.27 3.53
CA TYR A 49 11.87 0.35 4.70
C TYR A 49 11.42 -0.34 5.99
N VAL A 50 12.40 -0.64 6.83
CA VAL A 50 12.13 -1.05 8.22
C VAL A 50 11.79 0.19 9.03
N VAL A 51 10.61 0.18 9.65
CA VAL A 51 10.02 1.26 10.43
C VAL A 51 9.74 0.80 11.86
N ALA A 52 9.68 1.76 12.80
CA ALA A 52 9.29 1.52 14.18
C ALA A 52 7.84 1.95 14.41
N VAL A 53 6.96 0.97 14.63
CA VAL A 53 5.53 1.11 14.86
C VAL A 53 5.26 1.22 16.37
N ASN A 54 5.28 2.45 16.87
CA ASN A 54 5.11 2.72 18.31
C ASN A 54 3.64 2.81 18.78
N ALA A 55 2.69 2.96 17.85
CA ALA A 55 1.27 2.99 18.19
C ALA A 55 0.83 1.64 18.80
N PRO A 56 -0.03 1.60 19.84
CA PRO A 56 -0.43 0.37 20.51
C PRO A 56 -1.33 -0.51 19.62
N TYR A 57 -1.34 -1.82 19.87
CA TYR A 57 -2.20 -2.75 19.13
C TYR A 57 -3.57 -2.77 19.76
N VAL A 58 -4.57 -2.34 19.00
CA VAL A 58 -5.99 -2.46 19.37
C VAL A 58 -6.70 -3.15 18.21
N ALA A 59 -7.32 -4.29 18.49
CA ALA A 59 -8.06 -5.05 17.49
C ALA A 59 -9.08 -4.13 16.79
N GLY A 60 -9.03 -4.09 15.46
CA GLY A 60 -9.88 -3.23 14.65
C GLY A 60 -9.38 -1.81 14.39
N PHE A 61 -8.19 -1.47 14.87
CA PHE A 61 -7.54 -0.17 14.63
C PHE A 61 -6.16 -0.34 13.99
N LEU A 62 -5.93 -1.47 13.32
CA LEU A 62 -4.64 -1.79 12.68
C LEU A 62 -4.20 -0.72 11.69
N ALA A 63 -5.13 -0.16 10.92
CA ALA A 63 -4.85 0.90 9.96
C ALA A 63 -4.13 2.12 10.59
N PHE A 64 -4.46 2.49 11.84
CA PHE A 64 -3.80 3.59 12.53
C PHE A 64 -2.34 3.32 12.87
N ARG A 65 -1.95 2.03 12.96
CA ARG A 65 -0.55 1.62 13.15
C ARG A 65 0.22 1.65 11.84
N GLU A 66 -0.41 1.34 10.71
CA GLU A 66 0.29 0.98 9.47
C GLU A 66 0.23 2.06 8.39
N VAL A 67 -0.93 2.69 8.21
CA VAL A 67 -1.17 3.70 7.17
C VAL A 67 -0.14 4.83 7.17
N PRO A 68 0.31 5.39 8.32
CA PRO A 68 1.31 6.45 8.30
C PRO A 68 2.61 6.06 7.58
N PHE A 69 3.05 4.80 7.72
CA PHE A 69 4.29 4.30 7.11
C PHE A 69 4.11 3.96 5.64
N LEU A 70 2.95 3.40 5.27
CA LEU A 70 2.58 3.14 3.88
C LEU A 70 2.43 4.46 3.10
N LEU A 71 1.76 5.46 3.67
CA LEU A 71 1.60 6.78 3.06
C LEU A 71 2.96 7.46 2.83
N GLU A 72 3.91 7.27 3.75
CA GLU A 72 5.27 7.79 3.57
C GLU A 72 6.00 7.10 2.39
N ALA A 73 5.79 5.80 2.17
CA ALA A 73 6.30 5.12 0.98
C ALA A 73 5.73 5.71 -0.32
N VAL A 74 4.43 6.01 -0.35
CA VAL A 74 3.79 6.68 -1.50
C VAL A 74 4.39 8.07 -1.73
N ARG A 75 4.57 8.87 -0.67
CA ARG A 75 5.19 10.21 -0.78
C ARG A 75 6.63 10.16 -1.29
N ARG A 76 7.42 9.17 -0.85
CA ARG A 76 8.77 8.95 -1.37
C ARG A 76 8.75 8.60 -2.85
N LEU A 77 7.87 7.71 -3.29
CA LEU A 77 7.68 7.39 -4.71
C LEU A 77 7.35 8.65 -5.52
N GLU A 78 6.37 9.44 -5.07
CA GLU A 78 5.95 10.67 -5.75
C GLU A 78 7.08 11.71 -5.84
N THR A 79 7.96 11.76 -4.83
CA THR A 79 9.10 12.66 -4.81
C THR A 79 10.26 12.17 -5.70
N GLN A 80 10.57 10.87 -5.65
CA GLN A 80 11.75 10.29 -6.31
C GLN A 80 11.50 9.90 -7.76
N LYS A 81 10.30 9.39 -8.06
CA LYS A 81 9.91 8.84 -9.37
C LYS A 81 8.44 9.20 -9.68
N PRO A 82 8.08 10.49 -9.81
CA PRO A 82 6.69 10.92 -10.02
C PRO A 82 6.01 10.28 -11.24
N GLY A 83 6.77 9.98 -12.30
CA GLY A 83 6.26 9.29 -13.49
C GLY A 83 5.85 7.83 -13.28
N LEU A 84 6.21 7.23 -12.14
CA LEU A 84 5.84 5.87 -11.76
C LEU A 84 4.69 5.81 -10.76
N LYS A 85 3.97 6.92 -10.53
CA LYS A 85 2.78 6.91 -9.67
C LYS A 85 1.76 5.87 -10.19
N PRO A 86 1.32 4.92 -9.33
CA PRO A 86 0.34 3.92 -9.72
C PRO A 86 -1.05 4.53 -9.85
N GLN A 87 -1.88 3.95 -10.73
CA GLN A 87 -3.27 4.39 -10.92
C GLN A 87 -4.22 3.74 -9.92
N VAL A 88 -3.82 2.59 -9.37
CA VAL A 88 -4.56 1.82 -8.38
C VAL A 88 -3.57 1.14 -7.45
N LEU A 89 -3.95 1.00 -6.18
CA LEU A 89 -3.18 0.27 -5.16
C LEU A 89 -3.94 -0.99 -4.77
N LEU A 90 -3.24 -2.12 -4.80
CA LEU A 90 -3.63 -3.36 -4.15
C LEU A 90 -2.96 -3.37 -2.78
N VAL A 91 -3.75 -3.27 -1.73
CA VAL A 91 -3.27 -3.19 -0.34
C VAL A 91 -3.52 -4.54 0.32
N ASP A 92 -2.50 -5.12 0.94
CA ASP A 92 -2.69 -6.32 1.76
C ASP A 92 -3.47 -5.95 3.04
N GLY A 93 -4.77 -6.21 2.99
CA GLY A 93 -5.69 -5.98 4.09
C GLY A 93 -7.09 -5.59 3.63
N ASN A 94 -8.00 -5.47 4.60
CA ASN A 94 -9.40 -5.23 4.31
C ASN A 94 -9.69 -3.78 3.89
N GLY A 95 -10.67 -3.60 3.02
CA GLY A 95 -11.34 -2.32 2.73
C GLY A 95 -12.67 -2.20 3.47
N ILE A 96 -13.77 -2.13 2.73
CA ILE A 96 -15.15 -2.06 3.28
C ILE A 96 -15.51 -3.32 4.07
N LEU A 97 -14.91 -4.46 3.73
CA LEU A 97 -15.04 -5.71 4.49
C LEU A 97 -14.25 -5.67 5.81
N HIS A 98 -14.55 -4.70 6.65
CA HIS A 98 -13.98 -4.50 7.97
C HIS A 98 -15.13 -4.38 8.97
N HIS A 99 -14.95 -4.77 10.23
CA HIS A 99 -16.03 -4.74 11.23
C HIS A 99 -16.60 -3.33 11.48
N ARG A 100 -15.89 -2.27 11.05
CA ARG A 100 -16.34 -0.86 11.05
C ARG A 100 -16.58 -0.28 9.66
N GLY A 101 -16.54 -1.09 8.60
CA GLY A 101 -16.70 -0.63 7.21
C GLY A 101 -15.51 0.16 6.64
N PHE A 102 -14.41 0.27 7.39
CA PHE A 102 -13.27 1.13 7.06
C PHE A 102 -11.94 0.49 7.48
N GLY A 103 -11.50 -0.50 6.70
CA GLY A 103 -10.20 -1.16 6.90
C GLY A 103 -9.03 -0.36 6.32
N ILE A 104 -7.84 -0.96 6.32
CA ILE A 104 -6.59 -0.31 5.88
C ILE A 104 -6.64 0.17 4.42
N ALA A 105 -7.22 -0.61 3.51
CA ALA A 105 -7.30 -0.21 2.10
C ALA A 105 -8.19 1.03 1.91
N CYS A 106 -9.27 1.16 2.69
CA CYS A 106 -10.14 2.35 2.68
C CYS A 106 -9.52 3.55 3.41
N HIS A 107 -8.68 3.32 4.41
CA HIS A 107 -8.05 4.40 5.16
C HIS A 107 -6.84 4.99 4.40
N LEU A 108 -6.15 4.16 3.62
CA LEU A 108 -5.04 4.60 2.79
C LEU A 108 -5.49 5.39 1.54
N GLY A 109 -6.58 4.95 0.90
CA GLY A 109 -7.14 5.56 -0.31
C GLY A 109 -8.00 6.79 -0.01
#